data_AF-A0A4D6LMI7-F1
#
_entry.id   AF-A0A4D6LMI7-F1
#
_cell.length_a   1.000
_cell.length_b   1.000
_cell.length_c   1.000
_cell.angle_alpha   90.00
_cell.angle_beta   90.00
_cell.angle_gamma   90.00
#
_symmetry.space_group_name_H-M   'P 1'
#
loop_
_entity.id
_entity.type
_entity.pdbx_description
1 polymer ?
#
loop_
_entity_poly.entity_id
_entity_poly.type
_entity_poly.pdbx_seq_one_letter_code
_entity_poly.pdbx_strand_id
1 'polypeptide(L)'
;MAARRGGLSFRLDLGRVGELQGKLDKLAEEKAALEKEKEGWEAERKRLVSWKVRCLDSEEKLNKRIGEMEEDYEDLKDKYDGAVGELDDLKNSVIQEHINGFEKGLRQAAFFYNDVDALDSRFDVDKDVVGGKLVGEDEEGEEGVGSEAPEAEKEADVTVEGDGNQAA
;
A
#
# COMPACT_ATOMS: atom_id res chain seq x y z
N MET A 1 9.10 66.02 75.46
CA MET A 1 9.16 64.57 75.12
C MET A 1 8.65 64.23 73.70
N ALA A 2 8.60 65.16 72.74
CA ALA A 2 8.04 64.88 71.40
C ALA A 2 9.06 64.33 70.37
N ALA A 3 10.37 64.59 70.55
CA ALA A 3 11.39 64.25 69.55
C ALA A 3 11.73 62.75 69.41
N ARG A 4 11.47 61.93 70.44
CA ARG A 4 11.85 60.50 70.42
C ARG A 4 10.85 59.58 69.70
N ARG A 5 9.58 59.99 69.55
CA ARG A 5 8.57 59.19 68.83
C ARG A 5 8.71 59.30 67.30
N GLY A 6 9.16 60.44 66.78
CA GLY A 6 9.38 60.65 65.34
C GLY A 6 10.47 59.76 64.73
N GLY A 7 11.57 59.50 65.46
CA GLY A 7 12.68 58.65 64.98
C GLY A 7 12.43 57.14 65.00
N LEU A 8 11.34 56.68 65.62
CA LEU A 8 10.86 55.28 65.56
C LEU A 8 9.92 55.08 64.37
N SER A 9 9.02 56.04 64.12
CA SER A 9 8.15 56.05 62.92
C SER A 9 9.00 56.04 61.64
N PHE A 10 9.97 56.96 61.55
CA PHE A 10 10.85 57.08 60.38
C PHE A 10 11.66 55.81 60.08
N ARG A 11 12.07 55.06 61.12
CA ARG A 11 12.79 53.79 60.96
C ARG A 11 11.92 52.66 60.41
N LEU A 12 10.66 52.59 60.85
CA LEU A 12 9.68 51.63 60.33
C LEU A 12 9.32 51.96 58.86
N ASP A 13 9.20 53.24 58.53
CA ASP A 13 8.94 53.71 57.17
C ASP A 13 10.11 53.37 56.23
N LEU A 14 11.35 53.55 56.66
CA LEU A 14 12.55 53.13 55.91
C LEU A 14 12.60 51.62 55.68
N GLY A 15 12.25 50.80 56.69
CA GLY A 15 12.18 49.34 56.54
C GLY A 15 11.12 48.91 55.52
N ARG A 16 9.96 49.57 55.53
CA ARG A 16 8.89 49.35 54.55
C ARG A 16 9.30 49.78 53.14
N VAL A 17 10.02 50.89 52.99
CA VAL A 17 10.57 51.33 51.70
C VAL A 17 11.56 50.30 51.14
N GLY A 18 12.44 49.74 51.97
CA GLY A 18 13.36 48.68 51.55
C GLY A 18 12.65 47.40 51.10
N GLU A 19 11.60 46.97 51.82
CA GLU A 19 10.79 45.80 51.42
C GLU A 19 10.04 46.04 50.10
N LEU A 20 9.49 47.25 49.92
CA LEU A 20 8.81 47.63 48.67
C LEU A 20 9.79 47.69 47.49
N GLN A 21 11.02 48.18 47.71
CA GLN A 21 12.06 48.18 46.70
C GLN A 21 12.41 46.74 46.27
N GLY A 22 12.63 45.82 47.22
CA GLY A 22 12.92 44.42 46.88
C GLY A 22 11.78 43.73 46.12
N LYS A 23 10.51 44.09 46.38
CA LYS A 23 9.36 43.61 45.61
C LYS A 23 9.33 44.18 44.19
N LEU A 24 9.69 45.46 44.02
CA LEU A 24 9.80 46.08 42.69
C LEU A 24 10.90 45.42 41.86
N ASP A 25 12.06 45.14 42.46
CA ASP A 25 13.17 44.48 41.78
C ASP A 25 12.78 43.05 41.35
N LYS A 26 12.11 42.28 42.22
CA LYS A 26 11.59 40.95 41.87
C LYS A 26 10.56 41.00 40.74
N LEU A 27 9.64 41.96 40.77
CA LEU A 27 8.66 42.15 39.69
C LEU A 27 9.33 42.54 38.37
N ALA A 28 10.41 43.32 38.41
CA ALA A 28 11.18 43.66 37.22
C ALA A 28 11.86 42.43 36.62
N GLU A 29 12.42 41.54 37.45
CA GLU A 29 13.01 40.26 37.01
C GLU A 29 11.95 39.32 36.41
N GLU A 30 10.81 39.14 37.08
CA GLU A 30 9.71 38.30 36.58
C GLU A 30 9.15 38.83 35.25
N LYS A 31 8.99 40.16 35.13
CA LYS A 31 8.56 40.79 33.87
C LYS A 31 9.58 40.55 32.75
N ALA A 32 10.87 40.65 33.03
CA ALA A 32 11.92 40.39 32.05
C ALA A 32 11.93 38.91 31.61
N ALA A 33 11.71 37.98 32.55
CA ALA A 33 11.58 36.56 32.24
C ALA A 33 10.36 36.27 31.35
N LEU A 34 9.21 36.87 31.67
CA LEU A 34 7.97 36.71 30.89
C LEU A 34 8.07 37.27 29.48
N GLU A 35 8.71 38.44 29.28
CA GLU A 35 8.91 38.98 27.93
C GLU A 35 9.82 38.07 27.09
N LYS A 36 10.90 37.53 27.68
CA LYS A 36 11.76 36.57 26.98
C LYS A 36 11.01 35.29 26.60
N GLU A 37 10.15 34.80 27.49
CA GLU A 37 9.34 33.62 27.22
C GLU A 37 8.35 33.89 26.08
N LYS A 38 7.67 35.04 26.10
CA LYS A 38 6.75 35.47 25.05
C LYS A 38 7.45 35.58 23.69
N GLU A 39 8.64 36.14 23.63
CA GLU A 39 9.45 36.16 22.41
C GLU A 39 9.77 34.75 21.90
N GLY A 40 10.09 33.82 22.82
CA GLY A 40 10.29 32.40 22.50
C GLY A 40 9.04 31.74 21.91
N TRP A 41 7.88 31.96 22.52
CA TRP A 41 6.59 31.48 22.02
C TRP A 41 6.25 32.06 20.65
N GLU A 42 6.54 33.33 20.41
CA GLU A 42 6.33 33.96 19.10
C GLU A 42 7.26 33.40 18.02
N ALA A 43 8.52 33.11 18.36
CA ALA A 43 9.48 32.47 17.46
C ALA A 43 9.02 31.05 17.07
N GLU A 44 8.61 30.23 18.06
CA GLU A 44 8.13 28.88 17.80
C GLU A 44 6.81 28.90 17.01
N ARG A 45 5.89 29.84 17.29
CA ARG A 45 4.67 30.03 16.49
C ARG A 45 5.00 30.29 15.02
N LYS A 46 5.96 31.17 14.72
CA LYS A 46 6.39 31.44 13.34
C LYS A 46 7.00 30.20 12.67
N ARG A 47 7.81 29.44 13.41
CA ARG A 47 8.40 28.18 12.94
C ARG A 47 7.31 27.15 12.61
N LEU A 48 6.33 26.97 13.48
CA LEU A 48 5.21 26.04 13.28
C LEU A 48 4.35 26.43 12.08
N VAL A 49 4.08 27.73 11.87
CA VAL A 49 3.36 28.20 10.68
C VAL A 49 4.13 27.84 9.40
N SER A 50 5.45 28.07 9.37
CA SER A 50 6.30 27.68 8.24
C SER A 50 6.32 26.17 8.01
N TRP A 51 6.40 25.38 9.09
CA TRP A 51 6.34 23.92 9.00
C TRP A 51 5.00 23.45 8.42
N LYS A 52 3.88 24.00 8.90
CA LYS A 52 2.54 23.68 8.40
C LYS A 52 2.41 23.91 6.90
N VAL A 53 2.89 25.04 6.39
CA VAL A 53 2.85 25.34 4.94
C VAL A 53 3.64 24.29 4.15
N ARG A 54 4.83 23.89 4.61
CA ARG A 54 5.62 22.86 3.94
C ARG A 54 4.95 21.49 3.95
N CYS A 55 4.32 21.11 5.07
CA CYS A 55 3.56 19.87 5.13
C CYS A 55 2.40 19.87 4.12
N LEU A 56 1.63 20.95 4.05
CA LEU A 56 0.52 21.08 3.11
C LEU A 56 0.99 21.05 1.64
N ASP A 57 2.08 21.73 1.30
CA ASP A 57 2.68 21.67 -0.04
C ASP A 57 3.16 20.25 -0.40
N SER A 58 3.74 19.52 0.57
CA SER A 58 4.12 18.12 0.34
C SER A 58 2.92 17.19 0.18
N GLU A 59 1.86 17.42 0.95
CA GLU A 59 0.61 16.66 0.89
C GLU A 59 -0.08 16.87 -0.48
N GLU A 60 -0.18 18.12 -0.94
CA GLU A 60 -0.73 18.44 -2.25
C GLU A 60 0.05 17.76 -3.40
N LYS A 61 1.39 17.79 -3.34
CA LYS A 61 2.26 17.12 -4.31
C LYS A 61 2.07 15.60 -4.32
N LEU A 62 1.97 14.98 -3.14
CA LEU A 62 1.73 13.55 -3.04
C LEU A 62 0.36 13.17 -3.57
N ASN A 63 -0.68 13.92 -3.22
CA ASN A 63 -2.04 13.69 -3.71
C ASN A 63 -2.13 13.81 -5.24
N LYS A 64 -1.45 14.79 -5.83
CA LYS A 64 -1.35 14.91 -7.30
C LYS A 64 -0.71 13.68 -7.93
N ARG A 65 0.40 13.21 -7.37
CA ARG A 65 1.11 12.02 -7.87
C ARG A 65 0.29 10.75 -7.69
N ILE A 66 -0.48 10.64 -6.60
CA ILE A 66 -1.41 9.53 -6.38
C ILE A 66 -2.45 9.52 -7.51
N GLY A 67 -3.10 10.64 -7.80
CA GLY A 67 -4.09 10.74 -8.88
C GLY A 67 -3.53 10.39 -10.26
N GLU A 68 -2.31 10.85 -10.58
CA GLU A 68 -1.64 10.49 -11.84
C GLU A 68 -1.39 8.97 -11.94
N MET A 69 -0.94 8.34 -10.85
CA MET A 69 -0.71 6.89 -10.83
C MET A 69 -2.02 6.08 -10.87
N GLU A 70 -3.09 6.57 -10.26
CA GLU A 70 -4.42 5.95 -10.33
C GLU A 70 -4.97 5.98 -11.76
N GLU A 71 -4.82 7.12 -12.46
CA GLU A 71 -5.20 7.24 -13.88
C GLU A 71 -4.40 6.26 -14.73
N ASP A 72 -3.06 6.27 -14.63
CA ASP A 72 -2.19 5.34 -15.37
C ASP A 72 -2.54 3.85 -15.11
N TYR A 73 -2.95 3.52 -13.88
CA TYR A 73 -3.32 2.16 -13.50
C TYR A 73 -4.63 1.71 -14.15
N GLU A 74 -5.68 2.53 -14.11
CA GLU A 74 -6.95 2.20 -14.78
C GLU A 74 -6.74 2.12 -16.30
N ASP A 75 -5.95 3.03 -16.86
CA ASP A 75 -5.59 3.04 -18.27
C ASP A 75 -4.84 1.77 -18.71
N LEU A 76 -4.01 1.20 -17.82
CA LEU A 76 -3.29 -0.04 -18.06
C LEU A 76 -4.21 -1.26 -17.90
N LYS A 77 -5.09 -1.23 -16.90
CA LYS A 77 -6.06 -2.29 -16.63
C LYS A 77 -7.04 -2.46 -17.79
N ASP A 78 -7.56 -1.37 -18.33
CA ASP A 78 -8.43 -1.40 -19.52
C ASP A 78 -7.72 -2.01 -20.73
N LYS A 79 -6.43 -1.68 -20.94
CA LYS A 79 -5.62 -2.29 -22.01
C LYS A 79 -5.40 -3.78 -21.78
N TYR A 80 -5.15 -4.19 -20.52
CA TYR A 80 -4.99 -5.60 -20.16
C TYR A 80 -6.27 -6.39 -20.42
N ASP A 81 -7.42 -5.90 -19.94
CA ASP A 81 -8.72 -6.56 -20.13
C ASP A 81 -9.07 -6.66 -21.62
N GLY A 82 -8.78 -5.61 -22.40
CA GLY A 82 -8.92 -5.64 -23.86
C GLY A 82 -8.05 -6.73 -24.52
N ALA A 83 -6.77 -6.80 -24.17
CA ALA A 83 -5.86 -7.81 -24.71
C ALA A 83 -6.24 -9.25 -24.31
N VAL A 84 -6.76 -9.45 -23.09
CA VAL A 84 -7.28 -10.75 -22.64
C VAL A 84 -8.49 -11.16 -23.47
N GLY A 85 -9.40 -10.22 -23.77
CA GLY A 85 -10.55 -10.46 -24.66
C GLY A 85 -10.12 -10.88 -26.06
N GLU A 86 -9.19 -10.13 -26.68
CA GLU A 86 -8.65 -10.47 -28.00
C GLU A 86 -7.97 -11.84 -28.03
N LEU A 87 -7.29 -12.22 -26.95
CA LEU A 87 -6.65 -13.53 -26.82
C LEU A 87 -7.68 -14.67 -26.75
N ASP A 88 -8.80 -14.47 -26.05
CA ASP A 88 -9.87 -15.47 -26.00
C ASP A 88 -10.53 -15.65 -27.37
N ASP A 89 -10.83 -14.55 -28.06
CA ASP A 89 -11.35 -14.57 -29.43
C ASP A 89 -10.40 -15.30 -30.39
N LEU A 90 -9.10 -15.01 -30.31
CA LEU A 90 -8.09 -15.68 -31.11
C LEU A 90 -8.01 -17.17 -30.81
N LYS A 91 -7.98 -17.57 -29.53
CA LYS A 91 -8.00 -18.97 -29.10
C LYS A 91 -9.22 -19.70 -29.68
N ASN A 92 -10.40 -19.09 -29.60
CA ASN A 92 -11.63 -19.65 -30.15
C ASN A 92 -11.54 -19.81 -31.68
N SER A 93 -10.98 -18.82 -32.40
CA SER A 93 -10.75 -18.89 -33.85
C SER A 93 -9.80 -20.01 -34.23
N VAL A 94 -8.67 -20.17 -33.53
CA VAL A 94 -7.68 -21.23 -33.80
C VAL A 94 -8.31 -22.61 -33.61
N ILE A 95 -9.02 -22.83 -32.49
CA ILE A 95 -9.70 -24.10 -32.21
C ILE A 95 -10.71 -24.42 -33.34
N GLN A 96 -11.52 -23.44 -33.75
CA GLN A 96 -12.50 -23.64 -34.82
C GLN A 96 -11.87 -23.95 -36.17
N GLU A 97 -10.77 -23.26 -36.53
CA GLU A 97 -10.06 -23.52 -37.76
C GLU A 97 -9.47 -24.94 -37.78
N HIS A 98 -8.88 -25.38 -36.67
CA HIS A 98 -8.35 -26.74 -36.52
C HIS A 98 -9.45 -27.80 -36.64
N ILE A 99 -10.58 -27.65 -35.94
CA ILE A 99 -11.73 -28.57 -36.03
C ILE A 99 -12.21 -28.66 -37.49
N ASN A 100 -12.43 -27.51 -38.14
CA ASN A 100 -12.87 -27.47 -39.53
C ASN A 100 -11.84 -28.09 -40.49
N GLY A 101 -10.55 -27.84 -40.27
CA GLY A 101 -9.47 -28.44 -41.05
C GLY A 101 -9.43 -29.96 -40.92
N PHE A 102 -9.57 -30.48 -39.70
CA PHE A 102 -9.62 -31.91 -39.42
C PHE A 102 -10.83 -32.57 -40.08
N GLU A 103 -12.03 -32.01 -39.90
CA GLU A 103 -13.24 -32.52 -40.56
C GLU A 103 -13.14 -32.51 -42.09
N LYS A 104 -12.51 -31.47 -42.67
CA LYS A 104 -12.21 -31.43 -44.11
C LYS A 104 -11.30 -32.58 -44.52
N GLY A 105 -10.25 -32.88 -43.74
CA GLY A 105 -9.34 -34.01 -43.98
C GLY A 105 -10.06 -35.36 -43.91
N LEU A 106 -10.92 -35.58 -42.91
CA LEU A 106 -11.73 -36.81 -42.80
C LEU A 106 -12.66 -37.01 -44.01
N ARG A 107 -13.35 -35.95 -44.45
CA ARG A 107 -14.18 -36.01 -45.67
C ARG A 107 -13.36 -36.35 -46.91
N GLN A 108 -12.13 -35.84 -47.02
CA GLN A 108 -11.23 -36.22 -48.12
C GLN A 108 -10.82 -37.69 -48.03
N ALA A 109 -10.48 -38.20 -46.85
CA ALA A 109 -10.13 -39.61 -46.66
C ALA A 109 -11.30 -40.54 -47.02
N ALA A 110 -12.51 -40.25 -46.53
CA ALA A 110 -13.71 -41.01 -46.87
C ALA A 110 -14.04 -40.99 -48.37
N PHE A 111 -13.71 -39.89 -49.07
CA PHE A 111 -13.86 -39.82 -50.53
C PHE A 111 -12.89 -40.74 -51.29
N PHE A 112 -11.62 -40.82 -50.85
CA PHE A 112 -10.61 -41.65 -51.51
C PHE A 112 -10.70 -43.15 -51.14
N TYR A 113 -11.21 -43.46 -49.95
CA TYR A 113 -11.27 -44.81 -49.42
C TYR A 113 -12.72 -45.17 -49.03
N ASN A 114 -13.36 -46.02 -49.84
CA ASN A 114 -14.78 -46.41 -49.66
C ASN A 114 -15.08 -47.10 -48.32
N ASP A 115 -14.06 -47.62 -47.64
CA ASP A 115 -14.19 -48.31 -46.35
C ASP A 115 -14.00 -47.36 -45.14
N VAL A 116 -13.76 -46.07 -45.38
CA VAL A 116 -13.58 -45.05 -44.35
C VAL A 116 -14.87 -44.24 -44.23
N ASP A 117 -15.53 -44.29 -43.07
CA ASP A 117 -16.65 -43.42 -42.72
C ASP A 117 -16.12 -42.18 -41.97
N ALA A 118 -16.45 -40.98 -42.45
CA ALA A 118 -16.05 -39.72 -41.81
C ALA A 118 -16.76 -39.46 -40.47
N LEU A 119 -17.84 -40.19 -40.17
CA LEU A 119 -18.56 -40.15 -38.90
C LEU A 119 -18.19 -41.34 -37.98
N ASP A 120 -17.18 -42.12 -38.34
CA ASP A 120 -16.73 -43.24 -37.54
C ASP A 120 -16.17 -42.76 -36.20
N SER A 121 -16.76 -43.21 -35.10
CA SER A 121 -16.34 -42.86 -33.74
C SER A 121 -14.93 -43.36 -33.38
N ARG A 122 -14.29 -44.16 -34.24
CA ARG A 122 -12.88 -44.54 -34.10
C ARG A 122 -11.93 -43.38 -34.40
N PHE A 123 -12.38 -42.35 -35.12
CA PHE A 123 -11.63 -41.09 -35.24
C PHE A 123 -11.91 -40.23 -34.02
N ASP A 124 -11.03 -40.32 -33.04
CA ASP A 124 -11.11 -39.61 -31.77
C ASP A 124 -9.83 -38.79 -31.58
N VAL A 125 -9.97 -37.46 -31.49
CA VAL A 125 -8.84 -36.53 -31.36
C VAL A 125 -8.20 -36.57 -29.97
N ASP A 126 -8.88 -37.15 -28.98
CA ASP A 126 -8.37 -37.29 -27.61
C ASP A 126 -7.57 -38.60 -27.42
N LYS A 127 -7.33 -39.35 -28.51
CA LYS A 127 -6.60 -40.62 -28.49
C LYS A 127 -5.43 -40.62 -29.47
N ASP A 128 -4.31 -41.19 -29.04
CA ASP A 128 -3.11 -41.42 -29.86
C ASP A 128 -2.94 -42.90 -30.23
N VAL A 129 -2.12 -43.18 -31.26
CA VAL A 129 -1.80 -44.53 -31.74
C VAL A 129 -0.48 -45.02 -31.14
N VAL A 130 -0.57 -45.80 -30.06
CA VAL A 130 0.59 -46.44 -29.42
C VAL A 130 0.56 -47.94 -29.68
N GLY A 131 1.63 -48.48 -30.28
CA GLY A 131 1.74 -49.92 -30.54
C GLY A 131 0.63 -50.49 -31.45
N GLY A 132 0.05 -49.66 -32.32
CA GLY A 132 -1.06 -50.04 -33.20
C GLY A 132 -2.44 -50.07 -32.55
N LYS A 133 -2.60 -49.51 -31.33
CA LYS A 133 -3.88 -49.35 -30.64
C LYS A 133 -4.14 -47.88 -30.32
N LEU A 134 -5.42 -47.50 -30.25
CA LEU A 134 -5.83 -46.18 -29.79
C LEU A 134 -5.84 -46.16 -28.26
N VAL A 135 -5.11 -45.22 -27.66
CA VAL A 135 -4.95 -45.03 -26.21
C VAL A 135 -5.25 -43.57 -25.89
N GLY A 136 -5.94 -43.28 -24.79
CA GLY A 136 -6.24 -41.89 -24.38
C GLY A 136 -4.98 -41.14 -23.95
N GLU A 137 -4.92 -39.84 -24.22
CA GLU A 137 -3.76 -39.00 -23.86
C GLU A 137 -3.52 -38.92 -22.34
N ASP A 138 -4.57 -39.03 -21.51
CA ASP A 138 -4.47 -39.05 -20.04
C ASP A 138 -4.23 -40.44 -19.44
N GLU A 139 -4.19 -41.49 -20.26
CA GLU A 139 -3.83 -42.85 -19.83
C GLU A 139 -2.32 -43.07 -19.93
N GLU A 140 -1.51 -42.09 -19.53
CA GLU A 140 -0.12 -42.34 -19.18
C GLU A 140 -0.07 -43.13 -17.86
N GLY A 141 0.64 -44.26 -17.90
CA GLY A 141 0.68 -45.24 -16.83
C GLY A 141 0.99 -44.63 -15.46
N GLU A 142 0.28 -45.15 -14.47
CA GLU A 142 0.63 -45.09 -13.05
C GLU A 142 1.99 -45.78 -12.83
N GLU A 143 3.10 -45.15 -13.21
CA GLU A 143 4.44 -45.47 -12.70
C GLU A 143 5.03 -44.21 -12.07
N GLY A 144 4.96 -44.19 -10.73
CA GLY A 144 5.46 -43.10 -9.93
C GLY A 144 6.97 -42.90 -10.05
N VAL A 145 7.39 -41.65 -10.12
CA VAL A 145 8.69 -41.21 -9.60
C VAL A 145 8.46 -39.87 -8.92
N GLY A 146 8.64 -39.87 -7.61
CA GLY A 146 8.58 -38.68 -6.81
C GLY A 146 9.68 -37.68 -7.18
N SER A 147 9.30 -36.42 -7.16
CA SER A 147 10.18 -35.33 -6.77
C SER A 147 9.33 -34.27 -6.08
N GLU A 148 8.91 -34.57 -4.85
CA GLU A 148 8.53 -33.54 -3.90
C GLU A 148 9.85 -32.92 -3.41
N ALA A 149 10.21 -31.78 -3.98
CA ALA A 149 11.26 -30.93 -3.43
C ALA A 149 10.63 -30.13 -2.27
N PRO A 150 11.12 -30.23 -1.03
CA PRO A 150 10.64 -29.38 0.04
C PRO A 150 11.25 -27.98 -0.13
N GLU A 151 10.45 -27.02 -0.60
CA GLU A 151 10.75 -25.61 -0.43
C GLU A 151 10.56 -25.25 1.06
N ALA A 152 11.69 -25.15 1.75
CA ALA A 152 11.76 -24.61 3.09
C ALA A 152 11.64 -23.08 3.02
N GLU A 153 10.41 -22.56 3.09
CA GLU A 153 10.20 -21.15 3.41
C GLU A 153 10.08 -20.98 4.93
N LYS A 154 11.05 -20.23 5.48
CA LYS A 154 11.05 -19.80 6.87
C LYS A 154 10.09 -18.63 7.02
N GLU A 155 8.90 -18.91 7.51
CA GLU A 155 8.02 -17.90 8.12
C GLU A 155 8.72 -17.33 9.36
N ALA A 156 9.20 -16.10 9.26
CA ALA A 156 9.61 -15.31 10.41
C ALA A 156 8.33 -14.71 11.03
N ASP A 157 7.93 -15.27 12.17
CA ASP A 157 6.94 -14.67 13.07
C ASP A 157 7.42 -13.26 13.47
N VAL A 158 6.80 -12.24 12.89
CA VAL A 158 6.76 -10.89 13.46
C VAL A 158 5.34 -10.69 13.97
N THR A 159 5.12 -11.11 15.21
CA THR A 159 4.01 -10.67 16.04
C THR A 159 4.17 -9.18 16.35
N VAL A 160 3.55 -8.32 15.53
CA VAL A 160 3.19 -6.95 15.96
C VAL A 160 1.83 -7.06 16.63
N GLU A 161 1.84 -7.24 17.95
CA GLU A 161 0.68 -6.91 18.76
C GLU A 161 0.61 -5.39 18.92
N GLY A 162 -0.41 -4.80 18.32
CA GLY A 162 -0.93 -3.49 18.69
C GLY A 162 -2.44 -3.60 18.75
N ASP A 163 -3.04 -3.54 19.94
CA ASP A 163 -3.93 -2.45 20.34
C ASP A 163 -4.33 -2.63 21.81
N GLY A 164 -4.55 -1.53 22.52
CA GLY A 164 -4.97 -1.59 23.92
C GLY A 164 -4.90 -0.28 24.68
N ASN A 165 -5.44 0.79 24.10
CA ASN A 165 -5.84 2.00 24.83
C ASN A 165 -6.68 1.63 26.08
N GLN A 166 -6.19 1.94 27.28
CA GLN A 166 -7.05 2.13 28.45
C GLN A 166 -6.66 3.42 29.18
N ALA A 167 -7.68 4.28 29.26
CA ALA A 167 -7.74 5.50 30.03
C ALA A 167 -7.51 5.25 31.53
N ALA A 168 -6.75 6.16 32.15
CA ALA A 168 -6.96 6.66 33.52
C ALA A 168 -6.21 7.99 33.68
#